data_AF-A0A1F6Q9T8-F1
#
_entry.id   AF-A0A1F6Q9T8-F1
#
_cell.length_a   1.000
_cell.length_b   1.000
_cell.length_c   1.000
_cell.angle_alpha   90.00
_cell.angle_beta   90.00
_cell.angle_gamma   90.00
#
_symmetry.space_group_name_H-M   'P 1'
#
loop_
_entity.id
_entity.type
_entity.pdbx_description
1 polymer ?
#
loop_
_entity_poly.entity_id
_entity_poly.type
_entity_poly.pdbx_seq_one_letter_code
_entity_poly.pdbx_strand_id
1 'polypeptide(L)'
;MIVIDLIAWILFIYLVYIVIYRFVIILNSSKGRMTDISKREYQSKIERKLTVLIYSRNNSIKVKSLVESFSRQHYSKEKFSVNVILDNCDSENIKLLEIIGGARLWRINTNVKPIGKYKAFAWLLERIRTCENTNAFVFLDGDCIIKSDFLEKVNASLSEDAVIAGETIKRKKFFLNKIINLKNKINNRAIRHGRFYCGLGNIIDSDVLIIKQDILEKIDFLSSEHGFEEYEYSLKLNYFNIPVFYSSDVIVNKNQIETLKTLVLKDYQQRYKALKTFLNNFNILFSQNKLTVKEQVLSLVYPSGVTFTLGNCALLYISLAYPGSWFSQIISTNLLLVLLLSRFTTDLQCLISMRSSLRDYQYAIMFFFIAPVIYAKSLFAGFIVMPERKKEKRVDHNVNVSNFEKNIVDVKITNGKSEFPATLEISKSDENSSVTFIFKDKKLKSSKQPRVCYAVEEIVAKLKEHGFSLKVCVNCGYFHLTESAAAHTEGEQGYCLFRNFKEDSKEKDFTPAWSSCEKIIPAQARNYIYHEMGIEKK
;
A
#
# COMPACT_ATOMS: atom_id res chain seq x y z
N MET A 1 -3.66 -40.37 -22.72
CA MET A 1 -2.27 -40.05 -23.12
C MET A 1 -2.17 -38.62 -23.67
N ILE A 2 -2.95 -38.23 -24.68
CA ILE A 2 -2.94 -36.87 -25.28
C ILE A 2 -3.02 -35.73 -24.24
N VAL A 3 -3.93 -35.81 -23.27
CA VAL A 3 -4.07 -34.76 -22.23
C VAL A 3 -2.83 -34.67 -21.34
N ILE A 4 -2.22 -35.81 -21.01
CA ILE A 4 -1.00 -35.86 -20.19
C ILE A 4 0.17 -35.25 -20.97
N ASP A 5 0.29 -35.59 -22.26
CA ASP A 5 1.29 -35.01 -23.15
C ASP A 5 1.15 -33.48 -23.25
N LEU A 6 -0.07 -32.98 -23.44
CA LEU A 6 -0.34 -31.55 -23.52
C LEU A 6 0.05 -30.81 -22.23
N ILE A 7 -0.30 -31.36 -21.05
CA ILE A 7 0.07 -30.79 -19.76
C ILE A 7 1.60 -30.81 -19.58
N ALA A 8 2.26 -31.92 -19.94
CA ALA A 8 3.70 -32.06 -19.84
C ALA A 8 4.44 -31.04 -20.73
N TRP A 9 3.99 -30.86 -21.97
CA TRP A 9 4.57 -29.87 -22.89
C TRP A 9 4.40 -28.44 -22.38
N ILE A 10 3.21 -28.06 -21.91
CA ILE A 10 2.96 -26.72 -21.36
C ILE A 10 3.87 -26.47 -20.15
N LEU A 11 3.96 -27.44 -19.23
CA LEU A 11 4.80 -27.33 -18.05
C LEU A 11 6.29 -27.26 -18.41
N PHE A 12 6.75 -28.07 -19.37
CA PHE A 12 8.14 -28.07 -19.83
C PHE A 12 8.53 -26.72 -20.46
N ILE A 13 7.72 -26.21 -21.40
CA ILE A 13 7.96 -24.92 -22.05
C ILE A 13 8.00 -23.79 -21.01
N TYR A 14 7.07 -23.81 -20.05
CA TYR A 14 7.05 -22.84 -18.96
C TYR A 14 8.32 -22.88 -18.10
N LEU A 15 8.79 -24.06 -17.72
CA LEU A 15 10.00 -24.20 -16.91
C LEU A 15 11.26 -23.78 -17.67
N VAL A 16 11.37 -24.12 -18.95
CA VAL A 16 12.48 -23.67 -19.83
C VAL A 16 12.48 -22.14 -19.94
N TYR A 17 11.30 -21.54 -20.17
CA TYR A 17 11.14 -20.08 -20.20
C TYR A 17 11.66 -19.42 -18.91
N ILE A 18 11.32 -19.96 -17.73
CA ILE A 18 11.77 -19.41 -16.44
C ILE A 18 13.30 -19.46 -16.29
N VAL A 19 13.95 -20.54 -16.76
CA VAL A 19 15.42 -20.64 -16.72
C VAL A 19 16.06 -19.58 -17.61
N ILE A 20 15.61 -19.48 -18.86
CA ILE A 20 16.13 -18.50 -19.82
C ILE A 20 15.90 -17.08 -19.31
N TYR A 21 14.69 -16.79 -18.84
CA TYR A 21 14.33 -15.50 -18.26
C TYR A 21 15.27 -15.13 -17.10
N ARG A 22 15.47 -16.03 -16.14
CA ARG A 22 16.35 -15.75 -14.99
C ARG A 22 17.81 -15.57 -15.41
N PHE A 23 18.29 -16.34 -16.38
CA PHE A 23 19.64 -16.21 -16.90
C PHE A 23 19.87 -14.81 -17.50
N VAL A 24 18.95 -14.33 -18.36
CA VAL A 24 19.02 -12.98 -18.95
C VAL A 24 19.03 -11.89 -17.88
N ILE A 25 18.16 -11.99 -16.87
CA ILE A 25 18.10 -11.03 -15.75
C ILE A 25 19.43 -10.97 -15.00
N ILE A 26 20.01 -12.12 -14.65
CA ILE A 26 21.27 -12.19 -13.88
C ILE A 26 22.44 -11.61 -14.68
N LEU A 27 22.49 -11.87 -15.99
CA LEU A 27 23.50 -11.31 -16.88
C LEU A 27 23.42 -9.78 -16.94
N ASN A 28 22.23 -9.22 -17.15
CA ASN A 28 22.04 -7.76 -17.21
C ASN A 28 22.27 -7.10 -15.85
N SER A 29 21.94 -7.79 -14.76
CA SER A 29 22.25 -7.33 -13.40
C SER A 29 23.75 -7.14 -13.19
N SER A 30 24.57 -8.06 -13.72
CA SER A 30 26.02 -7.97 -13.58
C SER A 30 26.61 -6.77 -14.33
N LYS A 31 26.08 -6.48 -15.53
CA LYS A 31 26.49 -5.33 -16.37
C LYS A 31 26.07 -3.99 -15.75
N GLY A 32 24.82 -3.90 -15.30
CA GLY A 32 24.26 -2.67 -14.70
C GLY A 32 24.99 -2.21 -13.44
N ARG A 33 25.65 -3.13 -12.73
CA ARG A 33 26.39 -2.77 -11.52
C ARG A 33 27.57 -1.86 -11.81
N MET A 34 28.20 -2.00 -12.99
CA MET A 34 29.31 -1.14 -13.39
C MET A 34 28.82 0.27 -13.74
N THR A 35 27.66 0.38 -14.40
CA THR A 35 27.06 1.68 -14.73
C THR A 35 26.62 2.42 -13.47
N ASP A 36 26.08 1.73 -12.47
CA ASP A 36 25.68 2.34 -11.20
C ASP A 36 26.86 2.99 -10.47
N ILE A 37 28.04 2.38 -10.49
CA ILE A 37 29.23 2.93 -9.80
C ILE A 37 29.59 4.29 -10.42
N SER A 38 29.61 4.38 -11.75
CA SER A 38 29.95 5.63 -12.46
C SER A 38 28.92 6.76 -12.23
N LYS A 39 27.62 6.45 -12.25
CA LYS A 39 26.57 7.47 -12.04
C LYS A 39 26.62 8.07 -10.62
N ARG A 40 26.99 7.26 -9.62
CA ARG A 40 27.03 7.68 -8.21
C ARG A 40 28.09 8.75 -7.91
N GLU A 41 29.29 8.60 -8.46
CA GLU A 41 30.40 9.54 -8.23
C GLU A 41 30.08 10.97 -8.71
N TYR A 42 29.19 11.08 -9.71
CA TYR A 42 28.69 12.35 -10.20
C TYR A 42 27.57 12.92 -9.32
N GLN A 43 26.59 12.08 -8.94
CA GLN A 43 25.36 12.52 -8.26
C GLN A 43 25.55 12.88 -6.79
N SER A 44 26.58 12.34 -6.13
CA SER A 44 26.91 12.68 -4.74
C SER A 44 27.25 14.17 -4.54
N LYS A 45 27.58 14.90 -5.62
CA LYS A 45 27.94 16.32 -5.59
C LYS A 45 26.75 17.27 -5.53
N ILE A 46 25.54 16.81 -5.85
CA ILE A 46 24.33 17.65 -5.90
C ILE A 46 23.46 17.33 -4.70
N GLU A 47 23.40 18.22 -3.71
CA GLU A 47 22.54 18.05 -2.54
C GLU A 47 21.11 18.54 -2.81
N ARG A 48 20.15 17.61 -2.77
CA ARG A 48 18.71 17.85 -2.99
C ARG A 48 17.95 18.01 -1.66
N LYS A 49 16.79 18.67 -1.70
CA LYS A 49 15.88 18.76 -0.55
C LYS A 49 15.07 17.47 -0.41
N LEU A 50 15.13 16.82 0.75
CA LEU A 50 14.48 15.54 1.01
C LEU A 50 13.42 15.67 2.10
N THR A 51 12.21 15.18 1.85
CA THR A 51 11.19 15.06 2.90
C THR A 51 11.09 13.61 3.35
N VAL A 52 11.33 13.34 4.62
CA VAL A 52 11.21 12.00 5.20
C VAL A 52 9.82 11.83 5.81
N LEU A 53 9.10 10.79 5.40
CA LEU A 53 7.80 10.39 5.92
C LEU A 53 7.93 9.08 6.69
N ILE A 54 7.72 9.12 7.99
CA ILE A 54 7.85 7.96 8.88
C ILE A 54 6.45 7.52 9.32
N TYR A 55 6.07 6.28 9.05
CA TYR A 55 4.81 5.72 9.53
C TYR A 55 5.04 4.84 10.75
N SER A 56 4.27 5.07 11.82
CA SER A 56 4.23 4.18 12.97
C SER A 56 2.81 3.87 13.41
N ARG A 57 2.57 2.59 13.70
CA ARG A 57 1.29 2.05 14.15
C ARG A 57 1.41 1.52 15.57
N ASN A 58 0.53 1.98 16.46
CA ASN A 58 0.38 1.51 17.85
C ASN A 58 1.68 1.50 18.69
N ASN A 59 2.78 2.12 18.25
CA ASN A 59 4.07 2.06 18.95
C ASN A 59 4.96 3.28 18.65
N SER A 60 4.90 4.27 19.54
CA SER A 60 5.73 5.48 19.50
C SER A 60 7.18 5.23 19.93
N ILE A 61 7.46 4.20 20.75
CA ILE A 61 8.79 3.96 21.35
C ILE A 61 9.83 3.69 20.28
N LYS A 62 9.47 2.89 19.26
CA LYS A 62 10.40 2.54 18.18
C LYS A 62 10.80 3.75 17.33
N VAL A 63 9.88 4.70 17.16
CA VAL A 63 10.08 5.91 16.35
C VAL A 63 11.13 6.82 16.96
N LYS A 64 11.18 6.91 18.29
CA LYS A 64 12.13 7.78 19.01
C LYS A 64 13.58 7.54 18.55
N SER A 65 14.00 6.28 18.51
CA SER A 65 15.36 5.93 18.09
C SER A 65 15.65 6.28 16.63
N LEU A 66 14.66 6.17 15.75
CA LEU A 66 14.78 6.54 14.35
C LEU A 66 14.90 8.07 14.19
N VAL A 67 14.05 8.84 14.87
CA VAL A 67 14.10 10.32 14.86
C VAL A 67 15.44 10.84 15.42
N GLU A 68 15.93 10.27 16.52
CA GLU A 68 17.26 10.58 17.07
C GLU A 68 18.43 10.19 16.12
N SER A 69 18.18 9.29 15.16
CA SER A 69 19.18 8.94 14.15
C SER A 69 19.22 9.95 12.99
N PHE A 70 18.15 10.74 12.80
CA PHE A 70 18.13 11.82 11.82
C PHE A 70 18.95 13.04 12.25
N SER A 71 19.02 13.34 13.55
CA SER A 71 19.88 14.42 14.07
C SER A 71 21.38 14.15 13.90
N ARG A 72 21.75 12.89 13.66
CA ARG A 72 23.13 12.41 13.47
C ARG A 72 23.48 12.10 12.00
N GLN A 73 22.63 12.50 11.05
CA GLN A 73 22.92 12.31 9.62
C GLN A 73 24.04 13.24 9.17
N HIS A 74 24.92 12.74 8.30
CA HIS A 74 25.91 13.53 7.58
C HIS A 74 25.24 14.24 6.39
N TYR A 75 24.13 14.95 6.63
CA TYR A 75 23.41 15.67 5.58
C TYR A 75 22.96 17.01 6.15
N SER A 76 23.00 18.06 5.32
CA SER A 76 22.66 19.41 5.80
C SER A 76 21.23 19.46 6.36
N LYS A 77 21.10 19.92 7.61
CA LYS A 77 19.81 19.97 8.35
C LYS A 77 18.76 20.84 7.67
N GLU A 78 19.17 21.80 6.85
CA GLU A 78 18.27 22.66 6.08
C GLU A 78 17.74 21.99 4.80
N LYS A 79 18.39 20.90 4.37
CA LYS A 79 18.06 20.16 3.15
C LYS A 79 17.23 18.91 3.42
N PHE A 80 16.74 18.71 4.64
CA PHE A 80 15.73 17.70 4.87
C PHE A 80 14.73 18.08 5.96
N SER A 81 13.50 17.59 5.81
CA SER A 81 12.46 17.66 6.83
C SER A 81 12.07 16.25 7.25
N VAL A 82 11.67 16.07 8.52
CA VAL A 82 11.19 14.79 9.04
C VAL A 82 9.74 14.96 9.48
N ASN A 83 8.84 14.22 8.85
CA ASN A 83 7.43 14.16 9.19
C ASN A 83 7.09 12.75 9.69
N VAL A 84 6.51 12.65 10.89
CA VAL A 84 6.16 11.38 11.53
C VAL A 84 4.66 11.27 11.63
N ILE A 85 4.09 10.21 11.06
CA ILE A 85 2.68 9.85 11.21
C ILE A 85 2.54 8.83 12.31
N LEU A 86 1.75 9.18 13.31
CA LEU A 86 1.35 8.33 14.42
C LEU A 86 -0.09 7.88 14.20
N ASP A 87 -0.27 6.64 13.74
CA ASP A 87 -1.57 6.02 13.52
C ASP A 87 -1.95 5.22 14.78
N ASN A 88 -3.00 5.70 15.47
CA ASN A 88 -3.57 5.11 16.68
C ASN A 88 -2.53 4.82 17.79
N CYS A 89 -1.78 5.84 18.18
CA CYS A 89 -0.75 5.76 19.22
C CYS A 89 -1.13 6.64 20.43
N ASP A 90 -1.36 6.02 21.60
CA ASP A 90 -1.92 6.69 22.80
C ASP A 90 -0.88 7.05 23.89
N SER A 91 0.42 6.94 23.63
CA SER A 91 1.43 7.02 24.70
C SER A 91 1.84 8.46 25.09
N GLU A 92 2.09 8.69 26.38
CA GLU A 92 2.69 9.93 26.93
C GLU A 92 4.05 10.30 26.31
N ASN A 93 4.79 9.34 25.78
CA ASN A 93 6.09 9.53 25.09
C ASN A 93 6.02 10.41 23.83
N ILE A 94 4.81 10.77 23.36
CA ILE A 94 4.62 11.62 22.18
C ILE A 94 5.07 13.07 22.44
N LYS A 95 4.92 13.58 23.68
CA LYS A 95 5.39 14.93 24.05
C LYS A 95 6.92 15.06 23.93
N LEU A 96 7.66 13.98 24.21
CA LEU A 96 9.11 13.95 24.06
C LEU A 96 9.55 13.98 22.59
N LEU A 97 8.73 13.44 21.66
CA LEU A 97 9.05 13.47 20.23
C LEU A 97 9.00 14.88 19.64
N GLU A 98 8.12 15.76 20.17
CA GLU A 98 8.04 17.17 19.74
C GLU A 98 9.30 17.97 20.12
N ILE A 99 9.96 17.58 21.22
CA ILE A 99 11.13 18.27 21.77
C ILE A 99 12.45 17.77 21.13
N ILE A 100 12.51 16.51 20.67
CA ILE A 100 13.79 15.80 20.46
C ILE A 100 14.44 15.98 19.07
N GLY A 101 13.83 16.63 18.07
CA GLY A 101 14.53 16.63 16.76
C GLY A 101 13.99 17.47 15.61
N GLY A 102 13.18 18.50 15.85
CA GLY A 102 12.64 19.31 14.76
C GLY A 102 11.74 18.53 13.78
N ALA A 103 11.30 17.33 14.17
CA ALA A 103 10.38 16.51 13.39
C ALA A 103 8.94 16.99 13.60
N ARG A 104 8.18 17.08 12.51
CA ARG A 104 6.74 17.41 12.55
C ARG A 104 5.94 16.16 12.82
N LEU A 105 5.10 16.19 13.85
CA LEU A 105 4.24 15.06 14.22
C LEU A 105 2.84 15.24 13.65
N TRP A 106 2.33 14.17 13.05
CA TRP A 106 1.00 14.10 12.47
C TRP A 106 0.24 12.95 13.13
N ARG A 107 -0.87 13.26 13.78
CA ARG A 107 -1.64 12.27 14.55
C ARG A 107 -2.90 11.90 13.79
N ILE A 108 -3.11 10.59 13.66
CA ILE A 108 -4.30 10.01 13.07
C ILE A 108 -4.89 9.10 14.14
N ASN A 109 -5.90 9.63 14.86
CA ASN A 109 -6.62 8.88 15.88
C ASN A 109 -7.98 8.47 15.33
N THR A 110 -8.12 7.19 15.02
CA THR A 110 -9.39 6.56 14.69
C THR A 110 -9.76 5.63 15.85
N ASN A 111 -10.80 5.98 16.62
CA ASN A 111 -11.25 5.29 17.85
C ASN A 111 -11.61 3.79 17.70
N VAL A 112 -11.34 3.15 16.56
CA VAL A 112 -11.77 1.77 16.25
C VAL A 112 -10.64 0.94 15.63
N LYS A 113 -9.96 1.43 14.59
CA LYS A 113 -8.87 0.72 13.87
C LYS A 113 -7.95 1.70 13.16
N PRO A 114 -6.63 1.42 13.08
CA PRO A 114 -5.68 2.23 12.32
C PRO A 114 -6.02 2.24 10.83
N ILE A 115 -5.84 3.39 10.19
CA ILE A 115 -6.20 3.61 8.79
C ILE A 115 -5.30 2.81 7.85
N GLY A 116 -4.04 2.60 8.25
CA GLY A 116 -3.06 1.82 7.50
C GLY A 116 -2.05 2.68 6.73
N LYS A 117 -0.86 2.10 6.52
CA LYS A 117 0.36 2.77 6.06
C LYS A 117 0.20 3.60 4.79
N TYR A 118 -0.28 3.00 3.71
CA TYR A 118 -0.39 3.68 2.41
C TYR A 118 -1.45 4.79 2.43
N LYS A 119 -2.58 4.57 3.12
CA LYS A 119 -3.61 5.59 3.33
C LYS A 119 -3.09 6.75 4.18
N ALA A 120 -2.35 6.46 5.25
CA ALA A 120 -1.73 7.47 6.10
C ALA A 120 -0.71 8.32 5.33
N PHE A 121 0.12 7.70 4.49
CA PHE A 121 1.03 8.43 3.61
C PHE A 121 0.30 9.29 2.59
N ALA A 122 -0.75 8.78 1.93
CA ALA A 122 -1.56 9.56 1.00
C ALA A 122 -2.16 10.80 1.68
N TRP A 123 -2.78 10.61 2.86
CA TRP A 123 -3.36 11.68 3.67
C TRP A 123 -2.35 12.77 4.04
N LEU A 124 -1.12 12.39 4.35
CA LEU A 124 -0.08 13.36 4.69
C LEU A 124 0.44 14.07 3.43
N LEU A 125 0.67 13.33 2.35
CA LEU A 125 1.17 13.89 1.08
C LEU A 125 0.27 15.01 0.55
N GLU A 126 -1.06 14.84 0.63
CA GLU A 126 -2.03 15.89 0.22
C GLU A 126 -1.83 17.22 0.95
N ARG A 127 -1.33 17.19 2.21
CA ARG A 127 -1.14 18.38 3.04
C ARG A 127 0.22 19.04 2.83
N ILE A 128 1.26 18.24 2.65
CA ILE A 128 2.64 18.74 2.61
C ILE A 128 3.14 19.03 1.19
N ARG A 129 2.58 18.38 0.16
CA ARG A 129 3.10 18.46 -1.20
C ARG A 129 3.03 19.87 -1.80
N THR A 130 2.05 20.67 -1.41
CA THR A 130 1.92 22.08 -1.83
C THR A 130 2.73 23.04 -0.96
N CYS A 131 3.07 22.65 0.26
CA CYS A 131 3.71 23.51 1.25
C CYS A 131 5.24 23.31 1.33
N GLU A 132 5.74 22.12 1.01
CA GLU A 132 7.16 21.80 1.09
C GLU A 132 7.83 21.90 -0.28
N ASN A 133 8.86 22.76 -0.38
CA ASN A 133 9.72 22.83 -1.55
C ASN A 133 10.76 21.69 -1.48
N THR A 134 10.36 20.51 -1.94
CA THR A 134 11.11 19.26 -1.83
C THR A 134 11.44 18.68 -3.20
N ASN A 135 12.54 17.93 -3.31
CA ASN A 135 12.88 17.23 -4.55
C ASN A 135 12.42 15.76 -4.51
N ALA A 136 12.48 15.11 -3.35
CA ALA A 136 12.05 13.73 -3.19
C ALA A 136 11.50 13.42 -1.80
N PHE A 137 10.55 12.50 -1.74
CA PHE A 137 9.96 11.97 -0.51
C PHE A 137 10.56 10.60 -0.19
N VAL A 138 10.95 10.39 1.07
CA VAL A 138 11.54 9.16 1.60
C VAL A 138 10.56 8.54 2.59
N PHE A 139 9.95 7.42 2.23
CA PHE A 139 9.00 6.70 3.05
C PHE A 139 9.71 5.62 3.88
N LEU A 140 9.49 5.62 5.19
CA LEU A 140 10.09 4.69 6.14
C LEU A 140 9.08 4.17 7.15
N ASP A 141 9.33 2.96 7.65
CA ASP A 141 8.67 2.47 8.87
C ASP A 141 9.34 3.01 10.13
N GLY A 142 8.53 3.24 11.16
CA GLY A 142 8.99 3.70 12.48
C GLY A 142 9.90 2.74 13.24
N ASP A 143 10.08 1.50 12.76
CA ASP A 143 11.00 0.51 13.35
C ASP A 143 12.29 0.28 12.55
N CYS A 144 12.53 1.10 11.52
CA CYS A 144 13.78 1.13 10.77
C CYS A 144 14.92 1.73 11.60
N ILE A 145 16.12 1.25 11.35
CA ILE A 145 17.37 1.73 11.94
C ILE A 145 18.29 2.12 10.81
N ILE A 146 18.62 3.40 10.75
CA ILE A 146 19.43 4.00 9.69
C ILE A 146 20.87 4.24 10.18
N LYS A 147 21.82 4.28 9.24
CA LYS A 147 23.19 4.72 9.49
C LYS A 147 23.30 6.23 9.33
N SER A 148 24.39 6.85 9.79
CA SER A 148 24.62 8.30 9.68
C SER A 148 24.80 8.79 8.24
N ASP A 149 25.17 7.90 7.31
CA ASP A 149 25.35 8.17 5.87
C ASP A 149 24.09 7.86 5.03
N PHE A 150 22.93 7.64 5.66
CA PHE A 150 21.74 7.17 4.96
C PHE A 150 21.19 8.21 3.99
N LEU A 151 21.03 9.46 4.40
CA LEU A 151 20.50 10.52 3.53
C LEU A 151 21.44 10.87 2.37
N GLU A 152 22.75 10.85 2.58
CA GLU A 152 23.74 11.01 1.51
C GLU A 152 23.58 9.93 0.43
N LYS A 153 23.38 8.68 0.85
CA LYS A 153 23.17 7.54 -0.07
C LYS A 153 21.84 7.60 -0.80
N VAL A 154 20.80 8.08 -0.13
CA VAL A 154 19.51 8.38 -0.79
C VAL A 154 19.70 9.45 -1.85
N ASN A 155 20.37 10.55 -1.52
CA ASN A 155 20.65 11.64 -2.45
C ASN A 155 21.52 11.18 -3.65
N ALA A 156 22.57 10.39 -3.40
CA ALA A 156 23.40 9.83 -4.46
C ALA A 156 22.65 8.84 -5.36
N SER A 157 21.61 8.18 -4.84
CA SER A 157 20.75 7.27 -5.62
C SER A 157 19.68 8.01 -6.43
N LEU A 158 19.33 9.24 -6.05
CA LEU A 158 18.37 10.11 -6.75
C LEU A 158 18.98 10.66 -8.05
N SER A 159 19.21 9.78 -9.02
CA SER A 159 19.75 10.12 -10.34
C SER A 159 18.62 10.36 -11.36
N GLU A 160 18.67 9.79 -12.56
CA GLU A 160 17.59 9.84 -13.56
C GLU A 160 16.35 9.08 -13.09
N ASP A 161 16.53 8.11 -12.20
CA ASP A 161 15.45 7.24 -11.73
C ASP A 161 14.48 7.97 -10.80
N ALA A 162 13.19 7.68 -10.99
CA ALA A 162 12.14 8.47 -10.40
C ALA A 162 11.51 7.84 -9.13
N VAL A 163 11.59 6.51 -9.03
CA VAL A 163 11.14 5.72 -7.88
C VAL A 163 12.23 4.72 -7.52
N ILE A 164 12.66 4.73 -6.25
CA ILE A 164 13.77 3.92 -5.75
C ILE A 164 13.28 3.07 -4.58
N ALA A 165 13.52 1.76 -4.66
CA ALA A 165 13.34 0.82 -3.57
C ALA A 165 14.69 0.52 -2.89
N GLY A 166 14.71 0.53 -1.56
CA GLY A 166 15.90 0.22 -0.76
C GLY A 166 16.02 -1.26 -0.35
N GLU A 167 17.01 -1.55 0.49
CA GLU A 167 17.28 -2.87 1.07
C GLU A 167 17.01 -2.91 2.57
N THR A 168 16.15 -3.82 3.04
CA THR A 168 15.99 -4.09 4.47
C THR A 168 16.87 -5.26 4.92
N ILE A 169 17.73 -5.01 5.90
CA ILE A 169 18.59 -6.01 6.55
C ILE A 169 18.13 -6.26 7.99
N LYS A 170 17.84 -7.51 8.32
CA LYS A 170 17.43 -7.90 9.67
C LYS A 170 18.63 -8.20 10.54
N ARG A 171 18.49 -8.04 11.86
CA ARG A 171 19.57 -8.32 12.84
C ARG A 171 20.14 -9.73 12.64
N LYS A 172 21.44 -9.83 12.33
CA LYS A 172 22.14 -11.08 11.96
C LYS A 172 22.45 -12.03 13.12
N LYS A 173 21.98 -11.75 14.35
CA LYS A 173 22.22 -12.61 15.52
C LYS A 173 21.55 -13.99 15.35
N PHE A 174 20.34 -14.01 14.79
CA PHE A 174 19.52 -15.22 14.67
C PHE A 174 19.75 -15.94 13.35
N PHE A 175 19.71 -17.26 13.38
CA PHE A 175 19.95 -18.13 12.24
C PHE A 175 18.96 -17.87 11.07
N LEU A 176 17.65 -17.87 11.35
CA LEU A 176 16.62 -17.61 10.34
C LEU A 176 16.74 -16.21 9.73
N ASN A 177 17.15 -15.21 10.51
CA ASN A 177 17.42 -13.86 9.99
C ASN A 177 18.56 -13.86 8.97
N LYS A 178 19.63 -14.66 9.18
CA LYS A 178 20.76 -14.76 8.23
C LYS A 178 20.30 -15.33 6.89
N ILE A 179 19.49 -16.38 6.92
CA ILE A 179 18.92 -17.00 5.72
C ILE A 179 18.00 -16.03 4.97
N ILE A 180 17.12 -15.34 5.68
CA ILE A 180 16.20 -14.36 5.07
C ILE A 180 16.95 -13.17 4.49
N ASN A 181 17.99 -12.70 5.16
CA ASN A 181 18.85 -11.66 4.62
C ASN A 181 19.53 -12.13 3.32
N LEU A 182 19.98 -13.39 3.22
CA LEU A 182 20.49 -13.92 1.96
C LEU A 182 19.42 -13.92 0.86
N LYS A 183 18.21 -14.43 1.16
CA LYS A 183 17.08 -14.43 0.21
C LYS A 183 16.79 -13.02 -0.31
N ASN A 184 16.70 -12.05 0.60
CA ASN A 184 16.49 -10.64 0.25
C ASN A 184 17.65 -10.08 -0.58
N LYS A 185 18.89 -10.36 -0.19
CA LYS A 185 20.10 -9.94 -0.92
C LYS A 185 20.10 -10.45 -2.36
N ILE A 186 19.76 -11.73 -2.58
CA ILE A 186 19.64 -12.35 -3.92
C ILE A 186 18.53 -11.66 -4.72
N ASN A 187 17.33 -11.57 -4.14
CA ASN A 187 16.19 -10.98 -4.83
C ASN A 187 16.45 -9.53 -5.22
N ASN A 188 17.07 -8.77 -4.33
CA ASN A 188 17.24 -7.35 -4.51
C ASN A 188 18.43 -7.03 -5.42
N ARG A 189 19.62 -7.56 -5.10
CA ARG A 189 20.86 -7.21 -5.81
C ARG A 189 21.07 -7.95 -7.12
N ALA A 190 20.37 -9.05 -7.36
CA ALA A 190 20.42 -9.76 -8.64
C ALA A 190 19.12 -9.61 -9.43
N ILE A 191 17.99 -10.04 -8.86
CA ILE A 191 16.73 -10.13 -9.62
C ILE A 191 16.13 -8.73 -9.89
N ARG A 192 15.84 -7.93 -8.85
CA ARG A 192 15.25 -6.59 -9.01
C ARG A 192 16.18 -5.66 -9.79
N HIS A 193 17.47 -5.68 -9.45
CA HIS A 193 18.49 -4.93 -10.16
C HIS A 193 18.57 -5.34 -11.65
N GLY A 194 18.60 -6.64 -11.96
CA GLY A 194 18.63 -7.12 -13.35
C GLY A 194 17.37 -6.79 -14.13
N ARG A 195 16.20 -6.85 -13.49
CA ARG A 195 14.91 -6.44 -14.07
C ARG A 195 14.94 -4.97 -14.50
N PHE A 196 15.41 -4.10 -13.61
CA PHE A 196 15.51 -2.67 -13.91
C PHE A 196 16.38 -2.41 -15.15
N TYR A 197 17.55 -3.06 -15.22
CA TYR A 197 18.45 -2.94 -16.37
C TYR A 197 17.95 -3.61 -17.66
N CYS A 198 16.89 -4.43 -17.57
CA CYS A 198 16.15 -4.93 -18.73
C CYS A 198 14.97 -4.02 -19.11
N GLY A 199 14.76 -2.90 -18.43
CA GLY A 199 13.58 -2.04 -18.60
C GLY A 199 12.28 -2.64 -18.06
N LEU A 200 12.37 -3.63 -17.17
CA LEU A 200 11.22 -4.31 -16.58
C LEU A 200 10.84 -3.68 -15.23
N GLY A 201 9.53 -3.66 -14.93
CA GLY A 201 9.01 -3.11 -13.68
C GLY A 201 9.42 -3.91 -12.45
N ASN A 202 9.66 -3.25 -11.32
CA ASN A 202 9.88 -3.92 -10.03
C ASN A 202 8.74 -3.61 -9.06
N ILE A 203 8.57 -4.49 -8.08
CA ILE A 203 7.65 -4.24 -6.96
C ILE A 203 8.36 -3.32 -5.96
N ILE A 204 7.71 -2.22 -5.59
CA ILE A 204 8.17 -1.30 -4.55
C ILE A 204 8.37 -2.01 -3.21
N ASP A 205 9.30 -1.54 -2.41
CA ASP A 205 9.52 -2.07 -1.07
C ASP A 205 8.67 -1.31 -0.06
N SER A 206 7.99 -2.03 0.83
CA SER A 206 7.24 -1.41 1.92
C SER A 206 8.16 -0.59 2.81
N ASP A 207 9.28 -1.17 3.22
CA ASP A 207 10.03 -0.67 4.37
C ASP A 207 10.80 0.61 4.03
N VAL A 208 11.23 0.75 2.76
CA VAL A 208 12.01 1.88 2.24
C VAL A 208 11.65 2.14 0.80
N LEU A 209 11.04 3.29 0.57
CA LEU A 209 10.66 3.77 -0.74
C LEU A 209 11.04 5.23 -0.87
N ILE A 210 11.62 5.61 -2.00
CA ILE A 210 11.92 7.00 -2.32
C ILE A 210 11.22 7.34 -3.64
N ILE A 211 10.50 8.45 -3.67
CA ILE A 211 9.77 8.91 -4.86
C ILE A 211 10.11 10.38 -5.07
N LYS A 212 10.52 10.75 -6.28
CA LYS A 212 10.70 12.17 -6.61
C LYS A 212 9.36 12.91 -6.63
N GLN A 213 9.39 14.19 -6.27
CA GLN A 213 8.18 15.01 -6.20
C GLN A 213 7.44 15.11 -7.54
N ASP A 214 8.17 15.21 -8.66
CA ASP A 214 7.60 15.29 -10.01
C ASP A 214 6.78 14.05 -10.40
N ILE A 215 7.08 12.88 -9.83
CA ILE A 215 6.29 11.66 -10.04
C ILE A 215 5.02 11.67 -9.22
N LEU A 216 5.11 12.08 -7.95
CA LEU A 216 3.91 12.26 -7.14
C LEU A 216 2.99 13.32 -7.75
N GLU A 217 3.52 14.27 -8.52
CA GLU A 217 2.75 15.23 -9.30
C GLU A 217 1.99 14.66 -10.47
N LYS A 218 2.53 13.62 -11.11
CA LYS A 218 1.91 12.96 -12.27
C LYS A 218 1.01 11.80 -11.87
N ILE A 219 1.32 11.14 -10.76
CA ILE A 219 0.71 9.88 -10.34
C ILE A 219 0.39 9.96 -8.86
N ASP A 220 -0.91 10.01 -8.56
CA ASP A 220 -1.37 9.96 -7.18
C ASP A 220 -0.90 8.69 -6.49
N PHE A 221 -0.42 8.89 -5.26
CA PHE A 221 0.01 7.82 -4.37
C PHE A 221 -1.19 6.95 -4.01
N LEU A 222 -1.08 5.64 -4.26
CA LEU A 222 -2.24 4.75 -4.19
C LEU A 222 -2.67 4.50 -2.73
N SER A 223 -3.95 4.69 -2.46
CA SER A 223 -4.62 4.41 -1.19
C SER A 223 -5.75 3.38 -1.38
N SER A 224 -5.40 2.11 -1.58
CA SER A 224 -6.40 1.04 -1.72
C SER A 224 -6.92 0.57 -0.35
N GLU A 225 -8.09 -0.09 -0.34
CA GLU A 225 -8.63 -0.76 0.84
C GLU A 225 -8.13 -2.20 1.00
N HIS A 226 -7.44 -2.72 -0.01
CA HIS A 226 -7.27 -4.16 -0.20
C HIS A 226 -5.95 -4.71 0.36
N GLY A 227 -5.05 -3.88 0.88
CA GLY A 227 -3.80 -4.33 1.48
C GLY A 227 -2.77 -4.84 0.46
N PHE A 228 -2.98 -4.56 -0.83
CA PHE A 228 -2.13 -4.94 -1.98
C PHE A 228 -1.44 -3.73 -2.62
N GLU A 229 -1.40 -2.59 -1.91
CA GLU A 229 -1.06 -1.28 -2.47
C GLU A 229 0.33 -1.27 -3.11
N GLU A 230 1.28 -2.02 -2.55
CA GLU A 230 2.64 -2.12 -3.08
C GLU A 230 2.68 -2.74 -4.48
N TYR A 231 1.85 -3.76 -4.72
CA TYR A 231 1.77 -4.43 -6.02
C TYR A 231 0.99 -3.57 -7.02
N GLU A 232 -0.15 -3.03 -6.61
CA GLU A 232 -1.02 -2.19 -7.44
C GLU A 232 -0.30 -0.89 -7.85
N TYR A 233 0.37 -0.22 -6.92
CA TYR A 233 1.13 0.99 -7.22
C TYR A 233 2.33 0.71 -8.12
N SER A 234 3.01 -0.41 -7.94
CA SER A 234 4.11 -0.83 -8.83
C SER A 234 3.66 -1.07 -10.26
N LEU A 235 2.46 -1.65 -10.46
CA LEU A 235 1.87 -1.83 -11.78
C LEU A 235 1.47 -0.49 -12.39
N LYS A 236 0.86 0.40 -11.59
CA LYS A 236 0.49 1.76 -12.01
C LYS A 236 1.73 2.54 -12.50
N LEU A 237 2.83 2.50 -11.74
CA LEU A 237 4.09 3.17 -12.13
C LEU A 237 4.62 2.66 -13.48
N ASN A 238 4.63 1.34 -13.69
CA ASN A 238 5.10 0.76 -14.95
C ASN A 238 4.17 1.07 -16.13
N TYR A 239 2.86 1.20 -15.90
CA TYR A 239 1.91 1.66 -16.92
C TYR A 239 2.28 3.05 -17.48
N PHE A 240 2.74 3.94 -16.59
CA PHE A 240 3.25 5.27 -16.94
C PHE A 240 4.74 5.30 -17.35
N ASN A 241 5.36 4.16 -17.66
CA ASN A 241 6.78 4.05 -18.03
C ASN A 241 7.77 4.54 -16.95
N ILE A 242 7.40 4.42 -15.68
CA ILE A 242 8.29 4.76 -14.57
C ILE A 242 8.69 3.46 -13.87
N PRO A 243 9.77 2.78 -14.31
CA PRO A 243 10.23 1.58 -13.66
C PRO A 243 10.79 1.91 -12.27
N VAL A 244 10.56 1.00 -11.32
CA VAL A 244 11.11 1.10 -9.98
C VAL A 244 12.57 0.64 -9.99
N PHE A 245 13.48 1.57 -9.69
CA PHE A 245 14.90 1.30 -9.51
C PHE A 245 15.16 0.66 -8.15
N TYR A 246 16.12 -0.26 -8.09
CA TYR A 246 16.58 -0.83 -6.82
C TYR A 246 17.99 -0.33 -6.52
N SER A 247 18.17 0.37 -5.39
CA SER A 247 19.48 0.82 -4.94
C SER A 247 20.02 -0.11 -3.85
N SER A 248 21.22 -0.67 -4.08
CA SER A 248 21.90 -1.51 -3.08
C SER A 248 22.55 -0.74 -1.94
N ASP A 249 22.63 0.60 -2.05
CA ASP A 249 23.30 1.45 -1.07
C ASP A 249 22.31 2.02 -0.04
N VAL A 250 21.06 2.21 -0.44
CA VAL A 250 19.98 2.63 0.47
C VAL A 250 19.58 1.43 1.32
N ILE A 251 20.19 1.33 2.49
CA ILE A 251 20.02 0.20 3.41
C ILE A 251 19.39 0.68 4.71
N VAL A 252 18.36 -0.03 5.16
CA VAL A 252 17.83 0.10 6.52
C VAL A 252 17.97 -1.21 7.28
N ASN A 253 18.15 -1.11 8.59
CA ASN A 253 18.19 -2.28 9.46
C ASN A 253 16.90 -2.41 10.26
N LYS A 254 16.48 -3.65 10.55
CA LYS A 254 15.38 -3.93 11.48
C LYS A 254 15.81 -4.89 12.59
N ASN A 255 15.36 -4.59 13.81
CA ASN A 255 15.61 -5.43 14.99
C ASN A 255 14.66 -6.64 15.11
N GLN A 256 13.73 -6.81 14.15
CA GLN A 256 12.78 -7.91 14.15
C GLN A 256 13.47 -9.28 14.16
N ILE A 257 12.98 -10.16 15.04
CA ILE A 257 13.37 -11.56 15.10
C ILE A 257 12.41 -12.36 14.22
N GLU A 258 12.93 -13.07 13.23
CA GLU A 258 12.13 -13.98 12.43
C GLU A 258 12.06 -15.35 13.09
N THR A 259 10.83 -15.85 13.20
CA THR A 259 10.52 -17.21 13.62
C THR A 259 9.97 -17.97 12.42
N LEU A 260 9.96 -19.31 12.47
CA LEU A 260 9.39 -20.09 11.37
C LEU A 260 7.92 -19.69 11.10
N LYS A 261 7.15 -19.39 12.15
CA LYS A 261 5.76 -18.94 12.05
C LYS A 261 5.64 -17.61 11.29
N THR A 262 6.49 -16.62 11.60
CA THR A 262 6.45 -15.32 10.91
C THR A 262 6.86 -15.46 9.44
N LEU A 263 7.82 -16.32 9.14
CA LEU A 263 8.24 -16.59 7.76
C LEU A 263 7.17 -17.27 6.93
N VAL A 264 6.52 -18.29 7.50
CA VAL A 264 5.39 -18.99 6.88
C VAL A 264 4.25 -18.02 6.56
N LEU A 265 3.90 -17.15 7.52
CA LEU A 265 2.86 -16.14 7.31
C LEU A 265 3.23 -15.14 6.21
N LYS A 266 4.46 -14.60 6.23
CA LYS A 266 4.94 -13.63 5.23
C LYS A 266 4.97 -14.25 3.82
N ASP A 267 5.42 -15.49 3.71
CA ASP A 267 5.48 -16.21 2.43
C ASP A 267 4.07 -16.48 1.86
N TYR A 268 3.12 -16.89 2.70
CA TYR A 268 1.71 -17.01 2.31
C TYR A 268 1.13 -15.66 1.85
N GLN A 269 1.30 -14.61 2.65
CA GLN A 269 0.80 -13.27 2.34
C GLN A 269 1.36 -12.80 1.00
N GLN A 270 2.68 -12.87 0.77
CA GLN A 270 3.30 -12.45 -0.49
C GLN A 270 2.69 -13.17 -1.70
N ARG A 271 2.53 -14.49 -1.65
CA ARG A 271 1.92 -15.27 -2.75
C ARG A 271 0.44 -14.94 -2.95
N TYR A 272 -0.30 -14.78 -1.86
CA TYR A 272 -1.72 -14.40 -1.94
C TYR A 272 -1.89 -13.00 -2.57
N LYS A 273 -1.10 -12.02 -2.12
CA LYS A 273 -1.10 -10.66 -2.68
C LYS A 273 -0.75 -10.67 -4.17
N ALA A 274 0.30 -11.40 -4.54
CA ALA A 274 0.75 -11.51 -5.93
C ALA A 274 -0.31 -12.18 -6.83
N LEU A 275 -0.89 -13.30 -6.37
CA LEU A 275 -1.95 -14.02 -7.11
C LEU A 275 -3.20 -13.16 -7.27
N LYS A 276 -3.66 -12.49 -6.20
CA LYS A 276 -4.85 -11.65 -6.27
C LYS A 276 -4.64 -10.47 -7.22
N THR A 277 -3.48 -9.84 -7.15
CA THR A 277 -3.11 -8.75 -8.07
C THR A 277 -3.05 -9.24 -9.52
N PHE A 278 -2.47 -10.42 -9.75
CA PHE A 278 -2.43 -11.05 -11.07
C PHE A 278 -3.85 -11.28 -11.62
N LEU A 279 -4.73 -11.90 -10.83
CA LEU A 279 -6.10 -12.19 -11.25
C LEU A 279 -6.89 -10.91 -11.56
N ASN A 280 -6.76 -9.89 -10.72
CA ASN A 280 -7.42 -8.60 -10.93
C ASN A 280 -6.95 -7.91 -12.22
N ASN A 281 -5.70 -8.14 -12.62
CA ASN A 281 -5.06 -7.51 -13.78
C ASN A 281 -4.88 -8.47 -14.97
N PHE A 282 -5.50 -9.64 -14.94
CA PHE A 282 -5.28 -10.70 -15.94
C PHE A 282 -5.65 -10.23 -17.36
N ASN A 283 -6.71 -9.44 -17.49
CA ASN A 283 -7.17 -8.90 -18.77
C ASN A 283 -6.12 -8.01 -19.47
N ILE A 284 -5.18 -7.43 -18.71
CA ILE A 284 -4.09 -6.62 -19.26
C ILE A 284 -3.21 -7.44 -20.21
N LEU A 285 -3.09 -8.75 -20.01
CA LEU A 285 -2.29 -9.64 -20.87
C LEU A 285 -2.80 -9.65 -22.32
N PHE A 286 -4.12 -9.51 -22.51
CA PHE A 286 -4.77 -9.54 -23.83
C PHE A 286 -5.01 -8.14 -24.43
N SER A 287 -4.82 -7.09 -23.62
CA SER A 287 -4.95 -5.70 -24.08
C SER A 287 -3.79 -5.25 -24.98
N GLN A 288 -3.91 -4.10 -25.65
CA GLN A 288 -2.82 -3.48 -26.45
C GLN A 288 -1.75 -2.76 -25.59
N ASN A 289 -1.69 -3.05 -24.29
CA ASN A 289 -0.70 -2.48 -23.40
C ASN A 289 0.74 -2.94 -23.73
N LYS A 290 1.70 -2.15 -23.25
CA LYS A 290 3.14 -2.41 -23.44
C LYS A 290 3.56 -3.78 -22.90
N LEU A 291 4.54 -4.39 -23.57
CA LEU A 291 5.10 -5.70 -23.20
C LEU A 291 5.68 -5.70 -21.78
N THR A 292 6.27 -4.59 -21.33
CA THR A 292 6.83 -4.44 -19.97
C THR A 292 5.77 -4.54 -18.88
N VAL A 293 4.55 -4.04 -19.13
CA VAL A 293 3.42 -4.12 -18.19
C VAL A 293 2.90 -5.55 -18.14
N LYS A 294 2.74 -6.20 -19.31
CA LYS A 294 2.33 -7.61 -19.39
C LYS A 294 3.33 -8.53 -18.69
N GLU A 295 4.62 -8.29 -18.89
CA GLU A 295 5.69 -9.02 -18.21
C GLU A 295 5.59 -8.85 -16.69
N GLN A 296 5.38 -7.63 -16.19
CA GLN A 296 5.28 -7.42 -14.75
C GLN A 296 4.09 -8.17 -14.15
N VAL A 297 2.93 -8.19 -14.83
CA VAL A 297 1.77 -8.98 -14.41
C VAL A 297 2.12 -10.47 -14.37
N LEU A 298 2.73 -11.02 -15.43
CA LEU A 298 3.15 -12.42 -15.48
C LEU A 298 4.16 -12.77 -14.38
N SER A 299 5.08 -11.85 -14.08
CA SER A 299 6.14 -12.05 -13.08
C SER A 299 5.62 -12.29 -11.66
N LEU A 300 4.37 -11.85 -11.37
CA LEU A 300 3.71 -12.06 -10.08
C LEU A 300 3.44 -13.54 -9.78
N VAL A 301 3.35 -14.39 -10.82
CA VAL A 301 3.03 -15.83 -10.69
C VAL A 301 4.24 -16.71 -11.02
N TYR A 302 5.42 -16.12 -11.22
CA TYR A 302 6.63 -16.91 -11.48
C TYR A 302 6.91 -17.90 -10.34
N PRO A 303 7.32 -19.14 -10.68
CA PRO A 303 7.34 -20.21 -9.72
C PRO A 303 8.47 -19.97 -8.73
N SER A 304 8.19 -20.25 -7.45
CA SER A 304 9.24 -20.32 -6.45
C SER A 304 10.25 -21.42 -6.80
N GLY A 305 11.44 -21.39 -6.19
CA GLY A 305 12.43 -22.46 -6.38
C GLY A 305 11.85 -23.85 -6.08
N VAL A 306 11.01 -23.96 -5.04
CA VAL A 306 10.33 -25.21 -4.66
C VAL A 306 9.30 -25.63 -5.71
N THR A 307 8.51 -24.69 -6.22
CA THR A 307 7.52 -24.96 -7.26
C THR A 307 8.20 -25.42 -8.56
N PHE A 308 9.33 -24.82 -8.91
CA PHE A 308 10.14 -25.22 -10.06
C PHE A 308 10.66 -26.65 -9.91
N THR A 309 11.21 -27.01 -8.74
CA THR A 309 11.69 -28.38 -8.49
C THR A 309 10.57 -29.40 -8.53
N LEU A 310 9.40 -29.08 -7.93
CA LEU A 310 8.24 -29.96 -7.97
C LEU A 310 7.71 -30.16 -9.40
N GLY A 311 7.67 -29.10 -10.21
CA GLY A 311 7.29 -29.19 -11.62
C GLY A 311 8.25 -30.08 -12.43
N ASN A 312 9.56 -29.96 -12.20
CA ASN A 312 10.54 -30.85 -12.84
C ASN A 312 10.39 -32.30 -12.37
N CYS A 313 10.17 -32.54 -11.07
CA CYS A 313 9.89 -33.89 -10.56
C CYS A 313 8.62 -34.49 -11.17
N ALA A 314 7.58 -33.68 -11.39
CA ALA A 314 6.37 -34.13 -12.07
C ALA A 314 6.64 -34.52 -13.53
N LEU A 315 7.45 -33.76 -14.28
CA LEU A 315 7.86 -34.13 -15.63
C LEU A 315 8.69 -35.41 -15.67
N LEU A 316 9.62 -35.59 -14.71
CA LEU A 316 10.39 -36.82 -14.58
C LEU A 316 9.49 -38.01 -14.28
N TYR A 317 8.52 -37.86 -13.38
CA TYR A 317 7.54 -38.89 -13.09
C TYR A 317 6.71 -39.25 -14.31
N ILE A 318 6.22 -38.27 -15.06
CA ILE A 318 5.45 -38.51 -16.31
C ILE A 318 6.31 -39.28 -17.32
N SER A 319 7.57 -38.87 -17.50
CA SER A 319 8.50 -39.52 -18.43
C SER A 319 8.76 -40.99 -18.08
N LEU A 320 8.88 -41.32 -16.78
CA LEU A 320 9.13 -42.68 -16.30
C LEU A 320 7.87 -43.56 -16.23
N ALA A 321 6.74 -42.99 -15.81
CA ALA A 321 5.49 -43.73 -15.62
C ALA A 321 4.75 -43.98 -16.95
N TYR A 322 4.95 -43.12 -17.95
CA TYR A 322 4.28 -43.20 -19.25
C TYR A 322 5.28 -43.17 -20.41
N PRO A 323 6.13 -44.20 -20.58
CA PRO A 323 7.17 -44.23 -21.63
C PRO A 323 6.60 -44.25 -23.06
N GLY A 324 5.33 -44.61 -23.24
CA GLY A 324 4.64 -44.57 -24.54
C GLY A 324 4.04 -43.20 -24.90
N SER A 325 4.14 -42.20 -24.02
CA SER A 325 3.63 -40.86 -24.28
C SER A 325 4.49 -40.14 -25.32
N TRP A 326 3.91 -39.23 -26.11
CA TRP A 326 4.68 -38.52 -27.13
C TRP A 326 5.75 -37.61 -26.52
N PHE A 327 5.46 -37.02 -25.36
CA PHE A 327 6.42 -36.22 -24.60
C PHE A 327 7.63 -37.05 -24.16
N SER A 328 7.42 -38.24 -23.59
CA SER A 328 8.51 -39.08 -23.07
C SER A 328 9.36 -39.72 -24.16
N GLN A 329 8.81 -39.89 -25.37
CA GLN A 329 9.56 -40.32 -26.55
C GLN A 329 10.52 -39.24 -27.07
N ILE A 330 10.12 -37.96 -26.99
CA ILE A 330 10.93 -36.84 -27.48
C ILE A 330 11.90 -36.33 -26.40
N ILE A 331 11.41 -36.16 -25.16
CA ILE A 331 12.15 -35.54 -24.07
C ILE A 331 12.76 -36.62 -23.19
N SER A 332 14.08 -36.74 -23.24
CA SER A 332 14.83 -37.68 -22.41
C SER A 332 14.86 -37.27 -20.93
N THR A 333 14.97 -38.25 -20.05
CA THR A 333 15.17 -38.03 -18.60
C THR A 333 16.44 -37.24 -18.32
N ASN A 334 17.50 -37.44 -19.11
CA ASN A 334 18.74 -36.66 -19.05
C ASN A 334 18.51 -35.17 -19.29
N LEU A 335 17.66 -34.81 -20.28
CA LEU A 335 17.33 -33.41 -20.55
C LEU A 335 16.57 -32.77 -19.37
N LEU A 336 15.66 -33.50 -18.74
CA LEU A 336 14.95 -33.04 -17.55
C LEU A 336 15.88 -32.87 -16.34
N LEU A 337 16.87 -33.74 -16.18
CA LEU A 337 17.92 -33.58 -15.17
C LEU A 337 18.80 -32.35 -15.46
N VAL A 338 19.16 -32.12 -16.73
CA VAL A 338 19.86 -30.89 -17.13
C VAL A 338 19.03 -29.65 -16.85
N LEU A 339 17.71 -29.67 -17.12
CA LEU A 339 16.82 -28.56 -16.79
C LEU A 339 16.78 -28.30 -15.28
N LEU A 340 16.72 -29.35 -14.47
CA LEU A 340 16.81 -29.22 -13.01
C LEU A 340 18.18 -28.65 -12.57
N LEU A 341 19.29 -29.14 -13.12
CA LEU A 341 20.64 -28.64 -12.84
C LEU A 341 20.84 -27.19 -13.28
N SER A 342 20.23 -26.76 -14.39
CA SER A 342 20.29 -25.38 -14.89
C SER A 342 19.73 -24.37 -13.89
N ARG A 343 18.75 -24.79 -13.08
CA ARG A 343 18.20 -23.97 -12.00
C ARG A 343 19.21 -23.75 -10.87
N PHE A 344 20.00 -24.76 -10.53
CA PHE A 344 21.04 -24.64 -9.50
C PHE A 344 22.23 -23.83 -9.98
N THR A 345 22.64 -24.01 -11.23
CA THR A 345 23.74 -23.23 -11.83
C THR A 345 23.38 -21.75 -11.94
N THR A 346 22.13 -21.40 -12.25
CA THR A 346 21.68 -19.99 -12.23
C THR A 346 21.69 -19.36 -10.84
N ASP A 347 21.32 -20.10 -9.78
CA ASP A 347 21.47 -19.61 -8.40
C ASP A 347 22.95 -19.46 -8.00
N LEU A 348 23.82 -20.38 -8.42
CA LEU A 348 25.25 -20.29 -8.19
C LEU A 348 25.86 -19.07 -8.89
N GLN A 349 25.53 -18.86 -10.17
CA GLN A 349 25.94 -17.69 -10.94
C GLN A 349 25.47 -16.38 -10.29
N CYS A 350 24.27 -16.37 -9.71
CA CYS A 350 23.78 -15.24 -8.92
C CYS A 350 24.68 -14.94 -7.71
N LEU A 351 25.10 -15.95 -6.95
CA LEU A 351 25.98 -15.77 -5.79
C LEU A 351 27.36 -15.25 -6.20
N ILE A 352 27.91 -15.77 -7.31
CA ILE A 352 29.20 -15.38 -7.88
C ILE A 352 29.15 -13.92 -8.37
N SER A 353 28.17 -13.56 -9.19
CA SER A 353 28.01 -12.20 -9.73
C SER A 353 27.85 -11.14 -8.63
N MET A 354 27.21 -11.51 -7.53
CA MET A 354 27.08 -10.62 -6.36
C MET A 354 28.37 -10.48 -5.54
N ARG A 355 29.42 -11.25 -5.83
CA ARG A 355 30.66 -11.38 -5.03
C ARG A 355 30.34 -11.74 -3.57
N SER A 356 29.52 -12.78 -3.40
CA SER A 356 29.04 -13.21 -2.09
C SER A 356 30.15 -13.86 -1.25
N SER A 357 30.05 -13.74 0.07
CA SER A 357 31.05 -14.31 0.99
C SER A 357 30.87 -15.83 1.13
N LEU A 358 31.89 -16.57 1.58
CA LEU A 358 31.78 -18.02 1.83
C LEU A 358 30.59 -18.40 2.73
N ARG A 359 30.27 -17.53 3.72
CA ARG A 359 29.11 -17.71 4.60
C ARG A 359 27.78 -17.63 3.85
N ASP A 360 27.70 -16.80 2.81
CA ASP A 360 26.49 -16.68 1.99
C ASP A 360 26.22 -17.98 1.20
N TYR A 361 27.26 -18.67 0.73
CA TYR A 361 27.11 -19.98 0.09
C TYR A 361 26.59 -21.04 1.08
N GLN A 362 27.11 -21.05 2.31
CA GLN A 362 26.58 -21.93 3.36
C GLN A 362 25.10 -21.65 3.63
N TYR A 363 24.71 -20.37 3.77
CA TYR A 363 23.31 -20.00 3.97
C TYR A 363 22.43 -20.36 2.77
N ALA A 364 22.95 -20.37 1.54
CA ALA A 364 22.21 -20.79 0.35
C ALA A 364 21.86 -22.29 0.40
N ILE A 365 22.83 -23.12 0.76
CA ILE A 365 22.64 -24.56 0.96
C ILE A 365 21.59 -24.80 2.06
N MET A 366 21.70 -24.07 3.18
CA MET A 366 20.72 -24.21 4.27
C MET A 366 19.33 -23.73 3.87
N PHE A 367 19.23 -22.65 3.09
CA PHE A 367 17.96 -22.17 2.55
C PHE A 367 17.30 -23.20 1.65
N PHE A 368 18.08 -23.94 0.84
CA PHE A 368 17.57 -25.01 -0.02
C PHE A 368 16.81 -26.08 0.77
N PHE A 369 17.31 -26.50 1.94
CA PHE A 369 16.63 -27.49 2.78
C PHE A 369 15.43 -26.93 3.56
N ILE A 370 15.46 -25.65 3.94
CA ILE A 370 14.40 -25.03 4.74
C ILE A 370 13.23 -24.53 3.85
N ALA A 371 13.50 -24.13 2.62
CA ALA A 371 12.49 -23.57 1.72
C ALA A 371 11.29 -24.51 1.47
N PRO A 372 11.45 -25.83 1.23
CA PRO A 372 10.34 -26.76 1.11
C PRO A 372 9.44 -26.80 2.36
N VAL A 373 10.04 -26.75 3.56
CA VAL A 373 9.30 -26.75 4.82
C VAL A 373 8.47 -25.47 4.98
N ILE A 374 9.07 -24.31 4.68
CA ILE A 374 8.35 -23.03 4.70
C ILE A 374 7.21 -23.08 3.68
N TYR A 375 7.47 -23.51 2.45
CA TYR A 375 6.50 -23.58 1.36
C TYR A 375 5.31 -24.49 1.69
N ALA A 376 5.58 -25.70 2.19
CA ALA A 376 4.53 -26.64 2.59
C ALA A 376 3.65 -26.05 3.71
N LYS A 377 4.26 -25.55 4.80
CA LYS A 377 3.51 -24.96 5.92
C LYS A 377 2.70 -23.73 5.54
N SER A 378 3.18 -22.95 4.58
CA SER A 378 2.50 -21.72 4.13
C SER A 378 1.33 -21.99 3.18
N LEU A 379 1.32 -23.12 2.46
CA LEU A 379 0.11 -23.61 1.80
C LEU A 379 -0.98 -23.94 2.84
N PHE A 380 -0.62 -24.56 3.97
CA PHE A 380 -1.58 -24.83 5.05
C PHE A 380 -2.02 -23.57 5.81
N ALA A 381 -1.14 -22.56 5.94
CA ALA A 381 -1.46 -21.32 6.64
C ALA A 381 -2.64 -20.55 6.01
N GLY A 382 -2.89 -20.71 4.71
CA GLY A 382 -4.04 -20.10 4.05
C GLY A 382 -5.41 -20.61 4.51
N PHE A 383 -5.47 -21.82 5.06
CA PHE A 383 -6.69 -22.35 5.68
C PHE A 383 -6.94 -21.75 7.07
N ILE A 384 -5.88 -21.30 7.75
CA ILE A 384 -5.94 -20.76 9.13
C ILE A 384 -6.13 -19.24 9.12
N VAL A 385 -5.51 -18.57 8.14
CA VAL A 385 -5.53 -17.11 7.98
C VAL A 385 -6.34 -16.79 6.74
N MET A 386 -7.67 -16.99 6.82
CA MET A 386 -8.58 -16.30 5.92
C MET A 386 -8.74 -14.86 6.45
N PRO A 387 -8.23 -13.83 5.76
CA PRO A 387 -8.70 -12.48 6.04
C PRO A 387 -10.19 -12.44 5.72
N GLU A 388 -10.98 -11.83 6.61
CA GLU A 388 -12.42 -11.62 6.42
C GLU A 388 -12.70 -11.19 4.97
N ARG A 389 -13.50 -11.99 4.26
CA ARG A 389 -14.00 -11.68 2.92
C ARG A 389 -14.83 -10.40 2.98
N LYS A 390 -14.21 -9.23 2.85
CA LYS A 390 -14.94 -8.06 2.37
C LYS A 390 -15.34 -8.35 0.92
N LYS A 391 -16.64 -8.28 0.63
CA LYS A 391 -17.17 -8.44 -0.74
C LYS A 391 -16.42 -7.49 -1.68
N GLU A 392 -15.74 -8.07 -2.65
CA GLU A 392 -15.02 -7.38 -3.72
C GLU A 392 -16.02 -6.53 -4.52
N LYS A 393 -15.86 -5.20 -4.51
CA LYS A 393 -16.32 -4.38 -5.63
C LYS A 393 -15.20 -4.41 -6.67
N ARG A 394 -15.53 -4.84 -7.90
CA ARG A 394 -14.61 -4.76 -9.03
C ARG A 394 -14.14 -3.31 -9.18
N VAL A 395 -12.83 -3.12 -9.26
CA VAL A 395 -12.25 -1.86 -9.72
C VAL A 395 -12.43 -1.87 -11.24
N ASP A 396 -13.42 -1.13 -11.73
CA ASP A 396 -13.52 -0.83 -13.15
C ASP A 396 -12.39 0.13 -13.51
N HIS A 397 -11.41 -0.34 -14.29
CA HIS A 397 -10.41 0.51 -14.93
C HIS A 397 -10.99 1.25 -16.14
N ASN A 398 -12.12 1.93 -15.96
CA ASN A 398 -12.55 2.98 -16.85
C ASN A 398 -12.18 4.31 -16.21
N VAL A 399 -11.06 4.86 -16.69
CA VAL A 399 -10.71 6.27 -16.50
C VAL A 399 -11.81 7.08 -17.18
N ASN A 400 -12.82 7.47 -16.42
CA ASN A 400 -13.71 8.56 -16.78
C ASN A 400 -13.13 9.83 -16.16
N VAL A 401 -12.45 10.61 -17.01
CA VAL A 401 -12.23 12.03 -16.79
C VAL A 401 -13.60 12.72 -16.89
N SER A 402 -14.23 12.99 -15.75
CA SER A 402 -15.13 14.14 -15.49
C SER A 402 -16.02 13.90 -14.27
N ASN A 403 -15.78 14.70 -13.22
CA ASN A 403 -16.64 15.11 -12.10
C ASN A 403 -17.97 14.39 -11.88
N PHE A 404 -18.06 13.57 -10.83
CA PHE A 404 -19.24 13.44 -9.94
C PHE A 404 -18.80 12.77 -8.64
N GLU A 405 -18.49 13.56 -7.61
CA GLU A 405 -18.32 13.03 -6.25
C GLU A 405 -19.69 12.58 -5.71
N LYS A 406 -19.86 11.27 -5.56
CA LYS A 406 -21.02 10.68 -4.89
C LYS A 406 -20.62 10.26 -3.49
N ASN A 407 -21.06 11.01 -2.48
CA ASN A 407 -20.86 10.66 -1.07
C ASN A 407 -22.08 9.87 -0.56
N ILE A 408 -21.87 8.65 -0.07
CA ILE A 408 -22.91 7.79 0.48
C ILE A 408 -22.83 7.80 2.00
N VAL A 409 -23.95 8.12 2.66
CA VAL A 409 -24.03 8.27 4.12
C VAL A 409 -25.13 7.37 4.66
N ASP A 410 -24.77 6.52 5.62
CA ASP A 410 -25.72 5.68 6.35
C ASP A 410 -26.47 6.53 7.39
N VAL A 411 -27.80 6.53 7.32
CA VAL A 411 -28.69 7.31 8.17
C VAL A 411 -29.79 6.44 8.80
N LYS A 412 -30.43 6.93 9.86
CA LYS A 412 -31.60 6.27 10.44
C LYS A 412 -32.85 7.11 10.20
N ILE A 413 -33.98 6.44 9.95
CA ILE A 413 -35.31 7.05 9.98
C ILE A 413 -36.10 6.52 11.16
N THR A 414 -37.01 7.32 11.72
CA THR A 414 -37.90 6.87 12.77
C THR A 414 -39.34 7.34 12.53
N ASN A 415 -40.29 6.46 12.85
CA ASN A 415 -41.73 6.72 12.88
C ASN A 415 -42.22 7.06 14.30
N GLY A 416 -41.32 7.27 15.26
CA GLY A 416 -41.62 7.52 16.67
C GLY A 416 -41.72 6.26 17.55
N LYS A 417 -41.81 5.05 16.97
CA LYS A 417 -41.85 3.77 17.72
C LYS A 417 -40.65 2.87 17.43
N SER A 418 -40.15 2.87 16.20
CA SER A 418 -39.00 2.07 15.77
C SER A 418 -38.05 2.87 14.88
N GLU A 419 -36.79 2.44 14.84
CA GLU A 419 -35.75 3.00 13.98
C GLU A 419 -35.44 2.03 12.84
N PHE A 420 -35.30 2.56 11.63
CA PHE A 420 -34.93 1.78 10.45
C PHE A 420 -33.69 2.37 9.78
N PRO A 421 -32.76 1.52 9.31
CA PRO A 421 -31.59 1.97 8.57
C PRO A 421 -31.99 2.40 7.15
N ALA A 422 -31.42 3.50 6.68
CA ALA A 422 -31.58 4.05 5.35
C ALA A 422 -30.26 4.66 4.86
N THR A 423 -30.20 5.07 3.59
CA THR A 423 -28.99 5.66 3.00
C THR A 423 -29.31 6.97 2.30
N LEU A 424 -28.40 7.94 2.40
CA LEU A 424 -28.41 9.17 1.63
C LEU A 424 -27.24 9.14 0.64
N GLU A 425 -27.55 9.28 -0.65
CA GLU A 425 -26.56 9.55 -1.68
C GLU A 425 -26.54 11.04 -1.98
N ILE A 426 -25.44 11.70 -1.63
CA ILE A 426 -25.20 13.12 -1.91
C ILE A 426 -24.42 13.19 -3.21
N SER A 427 -24.96 13.92 -4.18
CA SER A 427 -24.33 14.19 -5.47
C SER A 427 -24.05 15.68 -5.57
N LYS A 428 -22.78 16.03 -5.70
CA LYS A 428 -22.33 17.41 -5.84
C LYS A 428 -21.82 17.64 -7.27
N SER A 429 -22.31 18.73 -7.87
CA SER A 429 -21.82 19.32 -9.12
C SER A 429 -21.35 20.74 -8.83
N ASP A 430 -20.54 21.32 -9.71
CA ASP A 430 -19.85 22.60 -9.50
C ASP A 430 -20.79 23.76 -9.10
N GLU A 431 -22.08 23.71 -9.52
CA GLU A 431 -23.07 24.74 -9.22
C GLU A 431 -24.25 24.26 -8.35
N ASN A 432 -24.45 22.94 -8.20
CA ASN A 432 -25.66 22.39 -7.61
C ASN A 432 -25.40 21.08 -6.83
N SER A 433 -26.17 20.89 -5.76
CA SER A 433 -26.20 19.71 -4.92
C SER A 433 -27.57 19.02 -5.02
N SER A 434 -27.59 17.69 -5.12
CA SER A 434 -28.83 16.91 -5.01
C SER A 434 -28.63 15.68 -4.14
N VAL A 435 -29.67 15.34 -3.36
CA VAL A 435 -29.64 14.24 -2.40
C VAL A 435 -30.68 13.20 -2.79
N THR A 436 -30.27 11.94 -2.83
CA THR A 436 -31.14 10.79 -3.06
C THR A 436 -31.22 9.96 -1.80
N PHE A 437 -32.40 9.93 -1.18
CA PHE A 437 -32.72 9.04 -0.07
C PHE A 437 -33.13 7.67 -0.59
N ILE A 438 -32.55 6.61 -0.02
CA ILE A 438 -32.82 5.23 -0.40
C ILE A 438 -33.17 4.44 0.85
N PHE A 439 -34.38 3.85 0.84
CA PHE A 439 -34.85 2.95 1.88
C PHE A 439 -35.42 1.68 1.25
N LYS A 440 -34.76 0.55 1.51
CA LYS A 440 -35.00 -0.72 0.80
C LYS A 440 -34.87 -0.49 -0.73
N ASP A 441 -35.93 -0.72 -1.49
CA ASP A 441 -35.96 -0.54 -2.95
C ASP A 441 -36.58 0.81 -3.40
N LYS A 442 -36.99 1.66 -2.44
CA LYS A 442 -37.62 2.95 -2.75
C LYS A 442 -36.58 4.06 -2.71
N LYS A 443 -36.59 4.92 -3.74
CA LYS A 443 -35.71 6.09 -3.86
C LYS A 443 -36.53 7.38 -3.88
N LEU A 444 -36.12 8.37 -3.09
CA LEU A 444 -36.69 9.71 -3.03
C LEU A 444 -35.57 10.70 -3.36
N LYS A 445 -35.74 11.52 -4.40
CA LYS A 445 -34.72 12.48 -4.84
C LYS A 445 -35.14 13.92 -4.54
N SER A 446 -34.18 14.74 -4.12
CA SER A 446 -34.35 16.19 -4.00
C SER A 446 -34.28 16.87 -5.37
N SER A 447 -34.82 18.09 -5.45
CA SER A 447 -34.46 19.02 -6.52
C SER A 447 -32.99 19.42 -6.44
N LYS A 448 -32.48 20.05 -7.50
CA LYS A 448 -31.12 20.62 -7.51
C LYS A 448 -31.14 21.90 -6.66
N GLN A 449 -30.32 21.93 -5.62
CA GLN A 449 -30.24 23.03 -4.67
C GLN A 449 -28.80 23.58 -4.63
N PRO A 450 -28.59 24.89 -4.38
CA PRO A 450 -27.25 25.48 -4.33
C PRO A 450 -26.42 24.94 -3.15
N ARG A 451 -27.09 24.43 -2.11
CA ARG A 451 -26.50 23.92 -0.87
C ARG A 451 -27.02 22.53 -0.54
N VAL A 452 -26.19 21.68 0.06
CA VAL A 452 -26.54 20.30 0.42
C VAL A 452 -27.60 20.29 1.53
N CYS A 453 -27.54 21.24 2.47
CA CYS A 453 -28.46 21.39 3.58
C CYS A 453 -29.89 21.62 3.09
N TYR A 454 -30.09 22.47 2.07
CA TYR A 454 -31.40 22.69 1.47
C TYR A 454 -31.91 21.42 0.76
N ALA A 455 -31.05 20.67 0.08
CA ALA A 455 -31.42 19.39 -0.51
C ALA A 455 -31.82 18.35 0.55
N VAL A 456 -31.14 18.33 1.70
CA VAL A 456 -31.49 17.47 2.84
C VAL A 456 -32.80 17.92 3.49
N GLU A 457 -33.03 19.22 3.67
CA GLU A 457 -34.28 19.77 4.22
C GLU A 457 -35.49 19.42 3.34
N GLU A 458 -35.35 19.45 2.01
CA GLU A 458 -36.39 19.01 1.09
C GLU A 458 -36.71 17.51 1.26
N ILE A 459 -35.70 16.66 1.43
CA ILE A 459 -35.89 15.23 1.72
C ILE A 459 -36.57 15.03 3.08
N VAL A 460 -36.20 15.81 4.10
CA VAL A 460 -36.85 15.76 5.42
C VAL A 460 -38.33 16.13 5.30
N ALA A 461 -38.68 17.15 4.52
CA ALA A 461 -40.06 17.55 4.28
C ALA A 461 -40.87 16.43 3.60
N LYS A 462 -40.34 15.85 2.51
CA LYS A 462 -40.96 14.71 1.81
C LYS A 462 -41.14 13.49 2.72
N LEU A 463 -40.18 13.20 3.60
CA LEU A 463 -40.30 12.09 4.55
C LEU A 463 -41.36 12.34 5.63
N LYS A 464 -41.53 13.60 6.06
CA LYS A 464 -42.57 13.98 7.04
C LYS A 464 -43.98 13.75 6.49
N GLU A 465 -44.23 14.00 5.21
CA GLU A 465 -45.52 13.69 4.56
C GLU A 465 -45.85 12.20 4.63
N HIS A 466 -44.82 11.34 4.66
CA HIS A 466 -44.96 9.89 4.82
C HIS A 466 -44.89 9.41 6.28
N GLY A 467 -44.91 10.31 7.27
CA GLY A 467 -44.88 9.95 8.69
C GLY A 467 -43.51 9.50 9.21
N PHE A 468 -42.43 9.78 8.48
CA PHE A 468 -41.06 9.47 8.89
C PHE A 468 -40.28 10.73 9.24
N SER A 469 -39.44 10.63 10.27
CA SER A 469 -38.46 11.64 10.61
C SER A 469 -37.04 11.13 10.37
N LEU A 470 -36.24 11.94 9.68
CA LEU A 470 -34.86 11.62 9.35
C LEU A 470 -33.94 12.06 10.48
N LYS A 471 -33.10 11.14 10.97
CA LYS A 471 -32.13 11.39 12.04
C LYS A 471 -30.79 11.89 11.48
N VAL A 472 -30.74 13.17 11.12
CA VAL A 472 -29.52 13.88 10.67
C VAL A 472 -29.26 15.15 11.49
N CYS A 473 -28.00 15.58 11.60
CA CYS A 473 -27.60 16.74 12.40
C CYS A 473 -28.34 18.03 12.01
N VAL A 474 -28.58 18.32 10.72
CA VAL A 474 -29.40 19.48 10.27
C VAL A 474 -30.79 19.50 10.88
N ASN A 475 -31.36 18.33 11.19
CA ASN A 475 -32.70 18.22 11.76
C ASN A 475 -32.68 18.20 13.31
N CYS A 476 -31.52 18.39 13.93
CA CYS A 476 -31.35 18.39 15.39
C CYS A 476 -31.48 19.81 15.99
N GLY A 477 -32.15 19.90 17.14
CA GLY A 477 -32.27 21.14 17.92
C GLY A 477 -30.93 21.65 18.49
N TYR A 478 -29.97 20.76 18.78
CA TYR A 478 -28.66 21.12 19.34
C TYR A 478 -27.59 21.42 18.29
N PHE A 479 -27.87 21.22 17.01
CA PHE A 479 -26.87 21.43 15.97
C PHE A 479 -26.87 22.90 15.55
N HIS A 480 -25.68 23.51 15.50
CA HIS A 480 -25.48 24.88 15.06
C HIS A 480 -24.66 24.89 13.77
N LEU A 481 -25.28 25.35 12.68
CA LEU A 481 -24.67 25.44 11.37
C LEU A 481 -23.88 26.76 11.27
N THR A 482 -22.58 26.70 10.97
CA THR A 482 -21.76 27.90 10.79
C THR A 482 -21.89 28.45 9.37
N GLU A 483 -22.32 29.70 9.23
CA GLU A 483 -22.43 30.36 7.92
C GLU A 483 -21.06 30.71 7.30
N SER A 484 -20.01 30.84 8.12
CA SER A 484 -18.67 31.30 7.71
C SER A 484 -17.66 30.19 7.37
N ALA A 485 -18.01 28.92 7.54
CA ALA A 485 -17.11 27.79 7.22
C ALA A 485 -17.15 27.39 5.73
N ALA A 486 -17.50 28.31 4.84
CA ALA A 486 -17.59 28.07 3.39
C ALA A 486 -16.23 28.10 2.66
N ALA A 487 -15.13 28.44 3.34
CA ALA A 487 -13.82 28.65 2.68
C ALA A 487 -12.83 27.47 2.84
N HIS A 488 -12.98 26.60 3.83
CA HIS A 488 -12.02 25.52 4.08
C HIS A 488 -12.74 24.28 4.59
N THR A 489 -12.61 23.19 3.85
CA THR A 489 -13.21 21.85 4.05
C THR A 489 -14.64 21.68 3.53
N GLU A 490 -14.86 20.51 2.96
CA GLU A 490 -16.06 20.01 2.29
C GLU A 490 -17.39 20.49 2.90
N GLY A 491 -17.95 21.55 2.30
CA GLY A 491 -19.35 22.01 2.32
C GLY A 491 -20.17 21.77 3.59
N GLU A 492 -20.54 22.84 4.29
CA GLU A 492 -21.62 22.87 5.30
C GLU A 492 -21.40 21.98 6.54
N GLN A 493 -20.41 22.38 7.32
CA GLN A 493 -20.18 21.83 8.66
C GLN A 493 -20.78 22.73 9.74
N GLY A 494 -21.10 22.14 10.88
CA GLY A 494 -21.57 22.82 12.07
C GLY A 494 -21.11 22.07 13.31
N TYR A 495 -21.49 22.51 14.50
CA TYR A 495 -21.08 21.86 15.75
C TYR A 495 -22.28 21.53 16.64
N CYS A 496 -22.09 20.57 17.53
CA CYS A 496 -23.15 20.07 18.42
C CYS A 496 -23.06 20.73 19.81
N LEU A 497 -24.06 21.53 20.17
CA LEU A 497 -24.12 22.23 21.46
C LEU A 497 -24.27 21.29 22.65
N PHE A 498 -24.87 20.11 22.45
CA PHE A 498 -25.03 19.12 23.52
C PHE A 498 -23.71 18.51 23.99
N ARG A 499 -22.74 18.29 23.08
CA ARG A 499 -21.42 17.76 23.45
C ARG A 499 -20.62 18.79 24.23
N ASN A 500 -20.63 20.03 23.77
CA ASN A 500 -19.95 21.15 24.43
C ASN A 500 -20.44 21.36 25.88
N PHE A 501 -21.75 21.19 26.14
CA PHE A 501 -22.30 21.34 27.49
C PHE A 501 -22.00 20.17 28.42
N LYS A 502 -21.92 18.93 27.91
CA LYS A 502 -21.71 17.74 28.75
C LYS A 502 -20.24 17.51 29.12
N GLU A 503 -19.31 18.01 28.31
CA GLU A 503 -17.87 17.76 28.44
C GLU A 503 -17.08 18.95 28.99
N ASP A 504 -17.73 20.06 29.36
CA ASP A 504 -17.08 21.32 29.79
C ASP A 504 -15.96 21.79 28.84
N SER A 505 -16.07 21.44 27.56
CA SER A 505 -15.05 21.71 26.55
C SER A 505 -15.39 22.99 25.78
N LYS A 506 -14.39 23.87 25.63
CA LYS A 506 -14.49 25.10 24.81
C LYS A 506 -14.24 24.84 23.32
N GLU A 507 -13.85 23.62 22.95
CA GLU A 507 -13.52 23.26 21.57
C GLU A 507 -14.79 22.93 20.77
N LYS A 508 -14.89 23.48 19.55
CA LYS A 508 -16.02 23.25 18.64
C LYS A 508 -15.67 22.11 17.69
N ASP A 509 -16.21 20.92 17.94
CA ASP A 509 -16.09 19.78 17.03
C ASP A 509 -16.99 19.98 15.80
N PHE A 510 -16.39 20.23 14.64
CA PHE A 510 -17.12 20.39 13.38
C PHE A 510 -17.56 19.03 12.84
N THR A 511 -18.84 18.91 12.56
CA THR A 511 -19.51 17.72 12.02
C THR A 511 -20.29 18.13 10.77
N PRO A 512 -20.27 17.33 9.68
CA PRO A 512 -21.10 17.58 8.52
C PRO A 512 -22.59 17.66 8.87
N ALA A 513 -23.29 18.55 8.19
CA ALA A 513 -24.73 18.78 8.36
C ALA A 513 -25.58 17.48 8.29
N TRP A 514 -25.20 16.55 7.41
CA TRP A 514 -25.94 15.32 7.12
C TRP A 514 -25.47 14.10 7.92
N SER A 515 -24.63 14.27 8.94
CA SER A 515 -24.21 13.16 9.80
C SER A 515 -25.37 12.58 10.61
N SER A 516 -25.39 11.25 10.75
CA SER A 516 -26.37 10.51 11.54
C SER A 516 -26.06 10.62 13.04
N CYS A 517 -27.08 10.84 13.87
CA CYS A 517 -26.95 10.91 15.33
C CYS A 517 -28.09 10.17 16.03
N GLU A 518 -27.78 9.48 17.13
CA GLU A 518 -28.76 8.68 17.88
C GLU A 518 -29.64 9.55 18.79
N LYS A 519 -29.09 10.66 19.30
CA LYS A 519 -29.72 11.59 20.25
C LYS A 519 -30.13 12.89 19.56
N ILE A 520 -31.15 12.83 18.71
CA ILE A 520 -31.66 14.00 17.99
C ILE A 520 -32.93 14.51 18.68
N ILE A 521 -32.95 15.80 18.98
CA ILE A 521 -34.14 16.54 19.41
C ILE A 521 -34.76 17.22 18.18
N PRO A 522 -36.10 17.29 18.06
CA PRO A 522 -36.75 17.98 16.94
C PRO A 522 -36.23 19.39 16.72
N ALA A 523 -35.98 19.76 15.46
CA ALA A 523 -35.51 21.10 15.08
C ALA A 523 -36.40 22.26 15.60
N GLN A 524 -37.68 22.01 15.90
CA GLN A 524 -38.60 22.99 16.48
C GLN A 524 -38.13 23.52 17.85
N ALA A 525 -37.42 22.68 18.63
CA ALA A 525 -36.87 23.07 19.92
C ALA A 525 -35.60 23.95 19.80
N ARG A 526 -35.05 24.12 18.58
CA ARG A 526 -33.78 24.83 18.35
C ARG A 526 -33.80 26.26 18.87
N ASN A 527 -34.85 27.02 18.58
CA ASN A 527 -34.94 28.42 18.99
C ASN A 527 -34.99 28.57 20.51
N TYR A 528 -35.72 27.68 21.19
CA TYR A 528 -35.76 27.62 22.66
C TYR A 528 -34.39 27.27 23.24
N ILE A 529 -33.72 26.26 22.68
CA ILE A 529 -32.37 25.84 23.12
C ILE A 529 -31.34 26.96 22.93
N TYR A 530 -31.39 27.67 21.80
CA TYR A 530 -30.45 28.75 21.53
C TYR A 530 -30.65 29.94 22.47
N HIS A 531 -31.91 30.26 22.79
CA HIS A 531 -32.26 31.28 23.77
C HIS A 531 -31.74 30.94 25.17
N GLU A 532 -32.00 29.71 25.66
CA GLU A 532 -31.48 29.23 26.95
C GLU A 532 -29.95 29.18 27.01
N MET A 533 -29.28 28.95 25.87
CA MET A 533 -27.81 28.91 25.79
C MET A 533 -27.16 30.26 25.48
N GLY A 534 -27.93 31.36 25.37
CA GLY A 534 -27.39 32.70 25.10
C GLY A 534 -26.74 32.85 23.71
N ILE A 535 -27.16 32.05 22.73
CA ILE A 535 -26.64 32.11 21.34
C ILE A 535 -27.57 33.01 20.53
N GLU A 536 -27.32 34.31 20.54
CA GLU A 536 -28.04 35.26 19.68
C GLU A 536 -27.70 35.00 18.20
N LYS A 537 -28.74 34.95 17.34
CA LYS A 537 -28.55 34.99 15.88
C LYS A 537 -27.99 36.36 15.52
N LYS A 538 -26.77 36.42 15.01
CA LYS A 538 -26.34 37.54 14.16
C LYS A 538 -26.86 37.32 12.74
#